data_AF-A0A328CYR6-F1
#
_entry.id   AF-A0A328CYR6-F1
#
_cell.length_a   1.000
_cell.length_b   1.000
_cell.length_c   1.000
_cell.angle_alpha   90.00
_cell.angle_beta   90.00
_cell.angle_gamma   90.00
#
_symmetry.space_group_name_H-M   'P 1'
#
loop_
_entity.id
_entity.type
_entity.pdbx_description
1 polymer ?
#
loop_
_entity_poly.entity_id
_entity_poly.type
_entity_poly.pdbx_seq_one_letter_code
_entity_poly.pdbx_strand_id
1 'polypeptide(L)'
;MERVRDQRPTSVKPSTIHGLAQSGDLNAFRKMLNDNPSLLNERNPIMAQTPLHVSAGYNNTDIVKHLLAFQGPEKVELEAKNMYGETPLHMAAKNGCNETGKMLLSHGAHVEARANNGMTPLHLAVWHSIRAADYSTVTTLLEYNADCSAEDNEGMTPIHHLSQGPGNEKLRKLLHWHLEEQRKRKAIEACSETKVKMDELEKELSRIVGLHELKVQLRKWAKGMLLDERRRALGLKVGARRPPHMAFLGNPGTGKTMIARVLGKLLYMVGILPTDKVTEVQRTDLVGEFVGHTGPKTRRKIQEAEGGVLFVDEAYRLIPMQKADDKDYGLEALEEIMSVMDSGKVVVIFAGYSEPMKRVISSNEGFCRRVTKYFHFDDFTTEDLAKILHLKMSTTNLEAEGGSSLFGFKLHPSCSVEAVADLIERETTEKQRKEMNGGLLDPMLVSARENLDFRLSFDCVDTEELLTITLEDLEAGLRLLFQ
;
A
#
# COMPACT_ATOMS: atom_id res chain seq x y z
N MET A 1 41.25 -25.24 -77.36
CA MET A 1 40.67 -23.89 -77.34
C MET A 1 40.13 -23.63 -75.94
N GLU A 2 41.01 -23.13 -75.08
CA GLU A 2 40.69 -22.65 -73.73
C GLU A 2 39.78 -21.41 -73.85
N ARG A 3 38.65 -21.42 -73.13
CA ARG A 3 37.83 -20.22 -72.93
C ARG A 3 38.26 -19.56 -71.64
N VAL A 4 39.04 -18.50 -71.78
CA VAL A 4 39.40 -17.54 -70.73
C VAL A 4 38.12 -17.02 -70.07
N ARG A 5 37.96 -17.25 -68.77
CA ARG A 5 36.92 -16.62 -67.95
C ARG A 5 37.38 -15.22 -67.59
N ASP A 6 36.71 -14.22 -68.15
CA ASP A 6 36.81 -12.81 -67.75
C ASP A 6 36.57 -12.67 -66.24
N GLN A 7 37.62 -12.33 -65.48
CA GLN A 7 37.51 -11.83 -64.12
C GLN A 7 37.16 -10.34 -64.20
N ARG A 8 35.87 -10.01 -64.06
CA ARG A 8 35.46 -8.63 -63.72
C ARG A 8 35.68 -8.42 -62.22
N PRO A 9 36.32 -7.33 -61.78
CA PRO A 9 36.49 -7.05 -60.36
C PRO A 9 35.11 -6.79 -59.73
N THR A 10 34.78 -7.58 -58.71
CA THR A 10 33.58 -7.41 -57.89
C THR A 10 33.63 -6.05 -57.21
N SER A 11 32.67 -5.19 -57.53
CA SER A 11 32.47 -3.88 -56.90
C SER A 11 32.35 -4.02 -55.37
N VAL A 12 33.35 -3.54 -54.64
CA VAL A 12 33.34 -3.48 -53.18
C VAL A 12 32.28 -2.45 -52.78
N LYS A 13 31.12 -2.92 -52.31
CA LYS A 13 30.09 -2.03 -51.74
C LYS A 13 30.71 -1.31 -50.52
N PRO A 14 30.41 -0.01 -50.30
CA PRO A 14 30.90 0.70 -49.12
C PRO A 14 30.43 -0.03 -47.86
N SER A 15 31.37 -0.39 -46.98
CA SER A 15 31.09 -1.06 -45.72
C SER A 15 30.39 -0.07 -44.79
N THR A 16 29.09 -0.27 -44.56
CA THR A 16 28.34 0.51 -43.56
C THR A 16 28.73 0.07 -42.15
N ILE A 17 28.50 0.91 -41.14
CA ILE A 17 28.74 0.56 -39.73
C ILE A 17 27.97 -0.70 -39.33
N HIS A 18 26.75 -0.91 -39.86
CA HIS A 18 25.95 -2.13 -39.67
C HIS A 18 26.56 -3.35 -40.36
N GLY A 19 27.14 -3.20 -41.55
CA GLY A 19 27.85 -4.28 -42.24
C GLY A 19 29.11 -4.72 -41.49
N LEU A 20 29.82 -3.76 -40.89
CA LEU A 20 30.95 -4.05 -39.98
C LEU A 20 30.46 -4.73 -38.69
N ALA A 21 29.35 -4.24 -38.10
CA ALA A 21 28.70 -4.87 -36.95
C ALA A 21 28.24 -6.31 -37.22
N GLN A 22 27.86 -6.62 -38.46
CA GLN A 22 27.47 -7.96 -38.91
C GLN A 22 28.67 -8.87 -39.16
N SER A 23 29.70 -8.37 -39.84
CA SER A 23 30.89 -9.15 -40.22
C SER A 23 31.85 -9.43 -39.07
N GLY A 24 31.81 -8.63 -38.01
CA GLY A 24 32.69 -8.78 -36.85
C GLY A 24 34.05 -8.09 -36.99
N ASP A 25 34.29 -7.28 -38.03
CA ASP A 25 35.55 -6.55 -38.20
C ASP A 25 35.67 -5.38 -37.21
N LEU A 26 36.21 -5.70 -36.03
CA LEU A 26 36.38 -4.78 -34.92
C LEU A 26 37.29 -3.58 -35.26
N ASN A 27 38.33 -3.79 -36.06
CA ASN A 27 39.32 -2.75 -36.33
C ASN A 27 38.75 -1.68 -37.26
N ALA A 28 38.09 -2.10 -38.33
CA ALA A 28 37.38 -1.19 -39.22
C ALA A 28 36.20 -0.51 -38.49
N PHE A 29 35.48 -1.26 -37.64
CA PHE A 29 34.36 -0.73 -36.85
C PHE A 29 34.81 0.37 -35.89
N ARG A 30 35.87 0.13 -35.11
CA ARG A 30 36.47 1.10 -34.18
C ARG A 30 36.91 2.37 -34.89
N LYS A 31 37.62 2.21 -36.01
CA LYS A 31 38.09 3.36 -36.80
C LYS A 31 36.91 4.20 -37.27
N MET A 32 35.89 3.57 -37.85
CA MET A 32 34.71 4.26 -38.36
C MET A 32 33.91 4.97 -37.26
N LEU A 33 33.76 4.36 -36.09
CA LEU A 33 33.04 4.93 -34.96
C LEU A 33 33.82 6.08 -34.29
N ASN A 34 35.15 5.99 -34.23
CA ASN A 34 36.00 7.08 -33.74
C ASN A 34 36.01 8.28 -34.71
N ASP A 35 36.03 8.01 -36.02
CA ASP A 35 35.99 9.04 -37.05
C ASP A 35 34.62 9.74 -37.09
N ASN A 36 33.52 9.02 -36.79
CA ASN A 36 32.18 9.57 -36.70
C ASN A 36 31.34 8.96 -35.56
N PRO A 37 31.35 9.57 -34.35
CA PRO A 37 30.61 9.08 -33.19
C PRO A 37 29.08 9.05 -33.34
N SER A 38 28.50 9.82 -34.27
CA SER A 38 27.03 9.83 -34.48
C SER A 38 26.49 8.50 -35.02
N LEU A 39 27.38 7.62 -35.49
CA LEU A 39 27.02 6.30 -36.00
C LEU A 39 26.67 5.30 -34.89
N LEU A 40 26.96 5.63 -33.61
CA LEU A 40 26.77 4.76 -32.45
C LEU A 40 25.36 4.16 -32.37
N ASN A 41 24.34 4.99 -32.56
CA ASN A 41 22.93 4.63 -32.49
C ASN A 41 22.21 4.77 -33.85
N GLU A 42 22.97 4.85 -34.96
CA GLU A 42 22.38 5.03 -36.28
C GLU A 42 21.49 3.84 -36.66
N ARG A 43 20.28 4.13 -37.15
CA ARG A 43 19.31 3.10 -37.54
C ARG A 43 19.42 2.80 -39.02
N ASN A 44 19.58 1.53 -39.37
CA ASN A 44 19.61 1.15 -40.78
C ASN A 44 18.25 1.41 -41.48
N PRO A 45 18.23 1.70 -42.80
CA PRO A 45 16.99 2.10 -43.48
C PRO A 45 15.93 1.00 -43.60
N ILE A 46 16.34 -0.27 -43.51
CA ILE A 46 15.47 -1.41 -43.83
C ILE A 46 14.70 -1.88 -42.59
N MET A 47 15.39 -2.08 -41.47
CA MET A 47 14.82 -2.67 -40.26
C MET A 47 14.86 -1.73 -39.06
N ALA A 48 15.35 -0.50 -39.25
CA ALA A 48 15.60 0.48 -38.18
C ALA A 48 16.52 -0.06 -37.06
N GLN A 49 17.45 -0.95 -37.40
CA GLN A 49 18.37 -1.57 -36.44
C GLN A 49 19.59 -0.68 -36.18
N THR A 50 19.96 -0.55 -34.91
CA THR A 50 21.24 0.06 -34.51
C THR A 50 22.40 -0.92 -34.73
N PRO A 51 23.67 -0.46 -34.74
CA PRO A 51 24.83 -1.37 -34.78
C PRO A 51 24.77 -2.44 -33.68
N LEU A 52 24.26 -2.07 -32.50
CA LEU A 52 24.10 -2.98 -31.37
C LEU A 52 23.10 -4.12 -31.66
N HIS A 53 21.98 -3.84 -32.31
CA HIS A 53 21.02 -4.88 -32.73
C HIS A 53 21.68 -5.92 -33.63
N VAL A 54 22.46 -5.44 -34.61
CA VAL A 54 23.10 -6.28 -35.60
C VAL A 54 24.19 -7.12 -34.93
N SER A 55 25.12 -6.50 -34.20
CA SER A 55 26.20 -7.23 -33.52
C SER A 55 25.66 -8.23 -32.48
N ALA A 56 24.57 -7.90 -31.77
CA ALA A 56 23.92 -8.82 -30.84
C ALA A 56 23.26 -10.00 -31.56
N GLY A 57 22.59 -9.76 -32.69
CA GLY A 57 21.95 -10.81 -33.48
C GLY A 57 22.90 -11.76 -34.20
N TYR A 58 24.16 -11.37 -34.41
CA TYR A 58 25.21 -12.19 -35.03
C TYR A 58 26.25 -12.73 -34.03
N ASN A 59 26.04 -12.54 -32.73
CA ASN A 59 26.95 -12.93 -31.65
C ASN A 59 28.37 -12.33 -31.74
N ASN A 60 28.51 -11.12 -32.32
CA ASN A 60 29.80 -10.44 -32.47
C ASN A 60 30.22 -9.78 -31.15
N THR A 61 30.68 -10.62 -30.21
CA THR A 61 30.95 -10.23 -28.82
C THR A 61 31.95 -9.07 -28.69
N ASP A 62 32.98 -9.00 -29.53
CA ASP A 62 33.99 -7.94 -29.46
C ASP A 62 33.43 -6.57 -29.87
N ILE A 63 32.53 -6.54 -30.85
CA ILE A 63 31.84 -5.32 -31.26
C ILE A 63 30.85 -4.89 -30.16
N VAL A 64 30.08 -5.84 -29.61
CA VAL A 64 29.17 -5.55 -28.48
C VAL A 64 29.95 -4.99 -27.29
N LYS A 65 31.05 -5.63 -26.88
CA LYS A 65 31.92 -5.13 -25.79
C LYS A 65 32.41 -3.72 -26.08
N HIS A 66 32.86 -3.45 -27.30
CA HIS A 66 33.34 -2.13 -27.66
C HIS A 66 32.23 -1.07 -27.62
N LEU A 67 31.04 -1.39 -28.12
CA LEU A 67 29.87 -0.51 -28.08
C LEU A 67 29.41 -0.20 -26.66
N LEU A 68 29.38 -1.22 -25.79
CA LEU A 68 29.01 -1.06 -24.37
C LEU A 68 30.04 -0.25 -23.57
N ALA A 69 31.32 -0.34 -23.94
CA ALA A 69 32.40 0.39 -23.30
C ALA A 69 32.74 1.74 -23.98
N PHE A 70 31.96 2.16 -24.99
CA PHE A 70 32.26 3.35 -25.77
C PHE A 70 32.13 4.61 -24.91
N GLN A 71 33.22 5.40 -24.81
CA GLN A 71 33.28 6.64 -24.04
C GLN A 71 33.15 7.85 -24.97
N GLY A 72 31.99 7.95 -25.64
CA GLY A 72 31.66 9.06 -26.53
C GLY A 72 30.70 10.09 -25.94
N PRO A 73 30.33 11.12 -26.73
CA PRO A 73 29.35 12.13 -26.31
C PRO A 73 27.93 11.55 -26.14
N GLU A 74 27.62 10.50 -26.90
CA GLU A 74 26.37 9.75 -26.81
C GLU A 74 26.57 8.41 -26.11
N LYS A 75 25.57 7.97 -25.34
CA LYS A 75 25.53 6.62 -24.75
C LYS A 75 24.87 5.66 -25.72
N VAL A 76 25.31 4.39 -25.70
CA VAL A 76 24.68 3.34 -26.50
C VAL A 76 23.25 3.09 -26.01
N GLU A 77 22.30 3.04 -26.94
CA GLU A 77 20.89 2.76 -26.63
C GLU A 77 20.65 1.24 -26.51
N LEU A 78 20.67 0.73 -25.28
CA LEU A 78 20.37 -0.68 -24.98
C LEU A 78 18.92 -1.07 -25.29
N GLU A 79 17.99 -0.12 -25.20
CA GLU A 79 16.55 -0.33 -25.38
C GLU A 79 16.01 0.27 -26.68
N ALA A 80 16.90 0.59 -27.63
CA ALA A 80 16.50 1.00 -28.97
C ALA A 80 15.59 -0.08 -29.59
N LYS A 81 14.53 0.34 -30.27
CA LYS A 81 13.56 -0.57 -30.90
C LYS A 81 13.70 -0.55 -32.42
N ASN A 82 13.78 -1.74 -33.01
CA ASN A 82 13.73 -1.92 -34.46
C ASN A 82 12.26 -1.83 -34.98
N MET A 83 12.04 -2.07 -36.27
CA MET A 83 10.70 -2.01 -36.89
C MET A 83 9.65 -2.96 -36.27
N TYR A 84 10.08 -4.03 -35.60
CA TYR A 84 9.22 -5.00 -34.89
C TYR A 84 9.08 -4.69 -33.40
N GLY A 85 9.65 -3.58 -32.92
CA GLY A 85 9.70 -3.25 -31.50
C GLY A 85 10.72 -4.08 -30.71
N GLU A 86 11.53 -4.90 -31.38
CA GLU A 86 12.54 -5.75 -30.76
C GLU A 86 13.75 -4.90 -30.37
N THR A 87 14.29 -5.15 -29.18
CA THR A 87 15.54 -4.56 -28.68
C THR A 87 16.76 -5.41 -29.09
N PRO A 88 18.01 -4.94 -28.92
CA PRO A 88 19.19 -5.77 -29.10
C PRO A 88 19.16 -7.09 -28.32
N LEU A 89 18.57 -7.10 -27.12
CA LEU A 89 18.40 -8.32 -26.32
C LEU A 89 17.43 -9.32 -26.98
N HIS A 90 16.36 -8.83 -27.62
CA HIS A 90 15.47 -9.67 -28.44
C HIS A 90 16.22 -10.29 -29.62
N MET A 91 17.07 -9.51 -30.30
CA MET A 91 17.88 -10.00 -31.43
C MET A 91 18.86 -11.11 -31.00
N ALA A 92 19.51 -10.94 -29.85
CA ALA A 92 20.36 -11.96 -29.26
C ALA A 92 19.56 -13.23 -28.91
N ALA A 93 18.40 -13.08 -28.25
CA ALA A 93 17.52 -14.17 -27.87
C ALA A 93 16.99 -14.97 -29.08
N LYS A 94 16.50 -14.26 -30.09
CA LYS A 94 15.94 -14.82 -31.33
C LYS A 94 16.92 -15.67 -32.12
N ASN A 95 18.22 -15.39 -32.00
CA ASN A 95 19.30 -16.09 -32.69
C ASN A 95 20.16 -16.95 -31.75
N GLY A 96 19.74 -17.17 -30.49
CA GLY A 96 20.49 -17.97 -29.52
C GLY A 96 21.89 -17.44 -29.16
N CYS A 97 22.14 -16.15 -29.32
CA CYS A 97 23.45 -15.52 -29.10
C CYS A 97 23.71 -15.28 -27.60
N ASN A 98 23.88 -16.37 -26.85
CA ASN A 98 23.91 -16.40 -25.38
C ASN A 98 24.93 -15.41 -24.77
N GLU A 99 26.15 -15.35 -25.30
CA GLU A 99 27.21 -14.53 -24.74
C GLU A 99 26.91 -13.03 -24.91
N THR A 100 26.39 -12.61 -26.07
CA THR A 100 25.88 -11.25 -26.24
C THR A 100 24.69 -10.94 -25.34
N GLY A 101 23.78 -11.91 -25.15
CA GLY A 101 22.66 -11.77 -24.20
C GLY A 101 23.14 -11.51 -22.78
N LYS A 102 24.11 -12.29 -22.28
CA LYS A 102 24.75 -12.07 -20.96
C LYS A 102 25.38 -10.69 -20.84
N MET A 103 26.09 -10.24 -21.87
CA MET A 103 26.73 -8.92 -21.86
C MET A 103 25.71 -7.79 -21.81
N LEU A 104 24.62 -7.88 -22.57
CA LEU A 104 23.54 -6.88 -22.54
C LEU A 104 22.87 -6.84 -21.16
N LEU A 105 22.53 -7.99 -20.59
CA LEU A 105 21.88 -8.08 -19.27
C LEU A 105 22.77 -7.55 -18.15
N SER A 106 24.06 -7.89 -18.15
CA SER A 106 25.03 -7.37 -17.16
C SER A 106 25.25 -5.86 -17.25
N HIS A 107 24.94 -5.24 -18.39
CA HIS A 107 25.00 -3.79 -18.59
C HIS A 107 23.63 -3.10 -18.41
N GLY A 108 22.63 -3.82 -17.89
CA GLY A 108 21.33 -3.24 -17.53
C GLY A 108 20.29 -3.26 -18.64
N ALA A 109 20.44 -4.09 -19.68
CA ALA A 109 19.37 -4.31 -20.65
C ALA A 109 18.12 -4.89 -19.97
N HIS A 110 16.95 -4.39 -20.34
CA HIS A 110 15.70 -4.76 -19.69
C HIS A 110 15.23 -6.17 -20.14
N VAL A 111 15.32 -7.13 -19.22
CA VAL A 111 14.96 -8.55 -19.48
C VAL A 111 13.50 -8.74 -19.90
N GLU A 112 12.60 -7.86 -19.44
CA GLU A 112 11.15 -7.88 -19.72
C GLU A 112 10.72 -6.90 -20.83
N ALA A 113 11.65 -6.42 -21.66
CA ALA A 113 11.32 -5.57 -22.79
C ALA A 113 10.27 -6.25 -23.70
N ARG A 114 9.32 -5.47 -24.22
CA ARG A 114 8.23 -5.97 -25.08
C ARG A 114 8.36 -5.51 -26.52
N ALA A 115 8.35 -6.47 -27.44
CA ALA A 115 8.19 -6.27 -28.88
C ALA A 115 6.75 -5.85 -29.25
N ASN A 116 6.51 -5.50 -30.52
CA ASN A 116 5.20 -5.01 -30.99
C ASN A 116 4.07 -6.04 -30.81
N ASN A 117 4.39 -7.33 -30.81
CA ASN A 117 3.45 -8.43 -30.56
C ASN A 117 3.36 -8.82 -29.07
N GLY A 118 3.97 -8.05 -28.16
CA GLY A 118 3.95 -8.31 -26.72
C GLY A 118 4.96 -9.37 -26.25
N MET A 119 5.67 -10.04 -27.16
CA MET A 119 6.69 -11.03 -26.81
C MET A 119 7.86 -10.39 -26.07
N THR A 120 8.40 -11.14 -25.10
CA THR A 120 9.64 -10.83 -24.37
C THR A 120 10.84 -11.58 -24.98
N PRO A 121 12.09 -11.23 -24.66
CA PRO A 121 13.27 -11.99 -25.07
C PRO A 121 13.17 -13.49 -24.73
N LEU A 122 12.55 -13.86 -23.59
CA LEU A 122 12.36 -15.25 -23.21
C LEU A 122 11.48 -16.03 -24.22
N HIS A 123 10.42 -15.41 -24.75
CA HIS A 123 9.59 -16.01 -25.80
C HIS A 123 10.42 -16.37 -27.04
N LEU A 124 11.25 -15.42 -27.50
CA LEU A 124 12.08 -15.60 -28.70
C LEU A 124 13.19 -16.63 -28.48
N ALA A 125 13.82 -16.64 -27.29
CA ALA A 125 14.83 -17.64 -26.94
C ALA A 125 14.24 -19.05 -26.89
N VAL A 126 13.03 -19.21 -26.34
CA VAL A 126 12.31 -20.48 -26.35
C VAL A 126 12.01 -20.92 -27.78
N TRP A 127 11.52 -20.01 -28.63
CA TRP A 127 11.24 -20.35 -30.03
C TRP A 127 12.49 -20.79 -30.80
N HIS A 128 13.64 -20.13 -30.57
CA HIS A 128 14.92 -20.50 -31.16
C HIS A 128 15.38 -21.90 -30.72
N SER A 129 15.25 -22.20 -29.42
CA SER A 129 15.73 -23.45 -28.83
C SER A 129 15.09 -24.70 -29.44
N ILE A 130 13.87 -24.60 -29.97
CA ILE A 130 13.16 -25.69 -30.66
C ILE A 130 13.90 -26.12 -31.93
N ARG A 131 14.56 -25.18 -32.61
CA ARG A 131 15.28 -25.44 -33.87
C ARG A 131 16.73 -25.86 -33.63
N ALA A 132 17.38 -25.24 -32.65
CA ALA A 132 18.82 -25.41 -32.43
C ALA A 132 19.17 -26.48 -31.38
N ALA A 133 18.20 -26.99 -30.62
CA ALA A 133 18.39 -27.86 -29.45
C ALA A 133 19.33 -27.27 -28.37
N ASP A 134 19.57 -25.97 -28.42
CA ASP A 134 20.31 -25.20 -27.42
C ASP A 134 19.38 -24.26 -26.66
N TYR A 135 19.42 -24.35 -25.33
CA TYR A 135 18.64 -23.54 -24.41
C TYR A 135 19.52 -22.68 -23.49
N SER A 136 20.80 -22.50 -23.80
CA SER A 136 21.73 -21.68 -23.02
C SER A 136 21.22 -20.25 -22.82
N THR A 137 20.68 -19.64 -23.88
CA THR A 137 20.10 -18.29 -23.82
C THR A 137 18.84 -18.24 -22.94
N VAL A 138 18.05 -19.32 -22.92
CA VAL A 138 16.90 -19.44 -22.01
C VAL A 138 17.38 -19.49 -20.55
N THR A 139 18.37 -20.34 -20.25
CA THR A 139 18.96 -20.43 -18.90
C THR A 139 19.48 -19.08 -18.43
N THR A 140 20.24 -18.35 -19.27
CA THR A 140 20.73 -17.01 -18.95
C THR A 140 19.57 -16.04 -18.64
N LEU A 141 18.54 -15.99 -19.47
CA LEU A 141 17.41 -15.08 -19.23
C LEU A 141 16.72 -15.41 -17.89
N LEU A 142 16.56 -16.70 -17.56
CA LEU A 142 15.98 -17.14 -16.29
C LEU A 142 16.87 -16.83 -15.08
N GLU A 143 18.20 -16.90 -15.21
CA GLU A 143 19.16 -16.47 -14.18
C GLU A 143 19.06 -14.97 -13.89
N TYR A 144 18.72 -14.16 -14.89
CA TYR A 144 18.42 -12.73 -14.76
C TYR A 144 16.94 -12.44 -14.45
N ASN A 145 16.22 -13.42 -13.88
CA ASN A 145 14.83 -13.31 -13.41
C ASN A 145 13.78 -13.01 -14.50
N ALA A 146 13.97 -13.49 -15.74
CA ALA A 146 12.93 -13.37 -16.76
C ALA A 146 11.61 -14.04 -16.33
N ASP A 147 10.46 -13.38 -16.52
CA ASP A 147 9.15 -13.88 -16.06
C ASP A 147 8.62 -15.00 -16.96
N CYS A 148 8.56 -16.23 -16.43
CA CYS A 148 8.02 -17.40 -17.13
C CYS A 148 6.49 -17.32 -17.37
N SER A 149 5.81 -16.41 -16.68
CA SER A 149 4.36 -16.19 -16.76
C SER A 149 3.97 -14.98 -17.60
N ALA A 150 4.93 -14.26 -18.19
CA ALA A 150 4.64 -13.15 -19.09
C ALA A 150 3.80 -13.64 -20.28
N GLU A 151 2.69 -12.95 -20.55
CA GLU A 151 1.82 -13.20 -21.70
C GLU A 151 2.15 -12.22 -22.83
N ASP A 152 2.18 -12.73 -24.06
CA ASP A 152 2.20 -11.93 -25.29
C ASP A 152 0.78 -11.42 -25.66
N ASN A 153 0.64 -10.72 -26.78
CA ASN A 153 -0.66 -10.16 -27.20
C ASN A 153 -1.72 -11.24 -27.54
N GLU A 154 -1.32 -12.50 -27.68
CA GLU A 154 -2.22 -13.64 -27.91
C GLU A 154 -2.57 -14.38 -26.60
N GLY A 155 -2.08 -13.90 -25.45
CA GLY A 155 -2.24 -14.57 -24.16
C GLY A 155 -1.35 -15.80 -23.99
N MET A 156 -0.33 -15.95 -24.84
CA MET A 156 0.57 -17.10 -24.82
C MET A 156 1.79 -16.79 -23.96
N THR A 157 2.18 -17.76 -23.13
CA THR A 157 3.38 -17.68 -22.28
C THR A 157 4.56 -18.36 -22.99
N PRO A 158 5.82 -18.16 -22.55
CA PRO A 158 6.97 -18.78 -23.20
C PRO A 158 6.86 -20.31 -23.33
N ILE A 159 6.26 -20.98 -22.34
CA ILE A 159 6.09 -22.44 -22.38
C ILE A 159 5.07 -22.89 -23.44
N HIS A 160 4.09 -22.05 -23.78
CA HIS A 160 3.10 -22.37 -24.82
C HIS A 160 3.72 -22.38 -26.22
N HIS A 161 4.82 -21.65 -26.42
CA HIS A 161 5.56 -21.62 -27.69
C HIS A 161 6.42 -22.87 -27.92
N LEU A 162 6.54 -23.77 -26.94
CA LEU A 162 7.22 -25.07 -27.12
C LEU A 162 6.38 -26.04 -27.96
N SER A 163 7.02 -26.69 -28.94
CA SER A 163 6.38 -27.81 -29.66
C SER A 163 6.28 -29.06 -28.76
N GLN A 164 5.20 -29.84 -28.92
CA GLN A 164 4.90 -31.06 -28.13
C GLN A 164 5.81 -32.27 -28.46
N GLY A 165 6.98 -32.03 -29.06
CA GLY A 165 7.90 -33.09 -29.48
C GLY A 165 8.85 -33.56 -28.36
N PRO A 166 9.39 -34.80 -28.46
CA PRO A 166 10.26 -35.40 -27.44
C PRO A 166 11.60 -34.65 -27.23
N GLY A 167 12.03 -33.82 -28.19
CA GLY A 167 13.28 -33.06 -28.09
C GLY A 167 13.26 -31.93 -27.04
N ASN A 168 12.09 -31.48 -26.61
CA ASN A 168 11.94 -30.29 -25.75
C ASN A 168 11.65 -30.62 -24.28
N GLU A 169 11.68 -31.89 -23.88
CA GLU A 169 11.26 -32.31 -22.54
C GLU A 169 12.13 -31.68 -21.43
N LYS A 170 13.45 -31.56 -21.66
CA LYS A 170 14.38 -30.94 -20.71
C LYS A 170 14.07 -29.46 -20.49
N LEU A 171 13.88 -28.71 -21.57
CA LEU A 171 13.55 -27.29 -21.51
C LEU A 171 12.17 -27.06 -20.89
N ARG A 172 11.20 -27.92 -21.19
CA ARG A 172 9.88 -27.87 -20.56
C ARG A 172 9.96 -28.07 -19.05
N LYS A 173 10.75 -29.05 -18.59
CA LYS A 173 11.00 -29.27 -17.16
C LYS A 173 11.68 -28.06 -16.51
N LEU A 174 12.67 -27.45 -17.18
CA LEU A 174 13.35 -26.24 -16.71
C LEU A 174 12.37 -25.07 -16.53
N LEU A 175 11.56 -24.77 -17.56
CA LEU A 175 10.58 -23.69 -17.51
C LEU A 175 9.49 -23.94 -16.47
N HIS A 176 9.00 -25.18 -16.33
CA HIS A 176 8.07 -25.52 -15.25
C HIS A 176 8.70 -25.34 -13.87
N TRP A 177 9.93 -25.80 -13.68
CA TRP A 177 10.64 -25.63 -12.41
C TRP A 177 10.81 -24.14 -12.06
N HIS A 178 11.27 -23.31 -13.00
CA HIS A 178 11.39 -21.87 -12.78
C HIS A 178 10.03 -21.18 -12.59
N LEU A 179 8.98 -21.59 -13.30
CA LEU A 179 7.63 -21.07 -13.12
C LEU A 179 7.10 -21.38 -11.70
N GLU A 180 7.29 -22.61 -11.22
CA GLU A 180 6.93 -22.99 -9.86
C GLU A 180 7.76 -22.24 -8.81
N GLU A 181 9.07 -22.09 -9.04
CA GLU A 181 9.98 -21.38 -8.16
C GLU A 181 9.64 -19.88 -8.08
N GLN A 182 9.35 -19.22 -9.21
CA GLN A 182 8.89 -17.84 -9.26
C GLN A 182 7.53 -17.69 -8.56
N ARG A 183 6.60 -18.62 -8.73
CA ARG A 183 5.32 -18.64 -8.00
C ARG A 183 5.54 -18.78 -6.48
N LYS A 184 6.45 -19.65 -6.05
CA LYS A 184 6.81 -19.80 -4.62
C LYS A 184 7.44 -18.52 -4.07
N ARG A 185 8.38 -17.91 -4.79
CA ARG A 185 9.01 -16.63 -4.40
C ARG A 185 7.97 -15.52 -4.27
N LYS A 186 7.13 -15.32 -5.29
CA LYS A 186 6.00 -14.37 -5.24
C LYS A 186 5.08 -14.66 -4.04
N ALA A 187 4.85 -15.93 -3.70
CA ALA A 187 4.05 -16.33 -2.54
C ALA A 187 4.71 -16.12 -1.17
N ILE A 188 6.04 -16.23 -1.08
CA ILE A 188 6.82 -15.95 0.12
C ILE A 188 6.90 -14.44 0.34
N GLU A 189 7.19 -13.68 -0.71
CA GLU A 189 7.25 -12.21 -0.68
C GLU A 189 5.90 -11.62 -0.24
N ALA A 190 4.80 -12.02 -0.88
CA ALA A 190 3.45 -11.63 -0.47
C ALA A 190 3.12 -12.07 0.98
N CYS A 191 3.68 -13.19 1.46
CA CYS A 191 3.52 -13.60 2.86
C CYS A 191 4.29 -12.69 3.82
N SER A 192 5.51 -12.29 3.44
CA SER A 192 6.36 -11.41 4.25
C SER A 192 5.74 -10.01 4.36
N GLU A 193 5.25 -9.45 3.25
CA GLU A 193 4.55 -8.16 3.24
C GLU A 193 3.28 -8.20 4.10
N THR A 194 2.47 -9.26 3.95
CA THR A 194 1.28 -9.46 4.78
C THR A 194 1.63 -9.53 6.27
N LYS A 195 2.75 -10.15 6.61
CA LYS A 195 3.21 -10.27 7.99
C LYS A 195 3.65 -8.92 8.55
N VAL A 196 4.43 -8.13 7.80
CA VAL A 196 4.85 -6.78 8.20
C VAL A 196 3.64 -5.88 8.47
N LYS A 197 2.65 -5.88 7.56
CA LYS A 197 1.40 -5.12 7.75
C LYS A 197 0.62 -5.56 9.01
N MET A 198 0.64 -6.86 9.34
CA MET A 198 0.00 -7.38 10.56
C MET A 198 0.75 -6.97 11.83
N ASP A 199 2.08 -7.07 11.83
CA ASP A 199 2.91 -6.72 12.99
C ASP A 199 2.75 -5.21 13.32
N GLU A 200 2.65 -4.36 12.30
CA GLU A 200 2.37 -2.93 12.46
C GLU A 200 0.95 -2.67 13.01
N LEU A 201 -0.06 -3.38 12.51
CA LEU A 201 -1.41 -3.32 13.08
C LEU A 201 -1.42 -3.78 14.54
N GLU A 202 -0.72 -4.85 14.89
CA GLU A 202 -0.63 -5.34 16.26
C GLU A 202 0.02 -4.32 17.18
N LYS A 203 1.04 -3.59 16.70
CA LYS A 203 1.65 -2.48 17.42
C LYS A 203 0.65 -1.37 17.70
N GLU A 204 -0.14 -0.94 16.72
CA GLU A 204 -1.19 0.08 16.92
C GLU A 204 -2.31 -0.41 17.86
N LEU A 205 -2.76 -1.66 17.70
CA LEU A 205 -3.79 -2.26 18.57
C LEU A 205 -3.30 -2.47 20.00
N SER A 206 -1.99 -2.66 20.21
CA SER A 206 -1.40 -2.82 21.54
C SER A 206 -1.39 -1.52 22.35
N ARG A 207 -1.39 -0.37 21.68
CA ARG A 207 -1.46 0.96 22.34
C ARG A 207 -2.83 1.26 22.92
N ILE A 208 -3.89 0.67 22.36
CA ILE A 208 -5.24 0.82 22.88
C ILE A 208 -5.35 0.00 24.16
N VAL A 209 -5.86 0.58 25.24
CA VAL A 209 -6.14 -0.13 26.50
C VAL A 209 -7.54 -0.75 26.45
N GLY A 210 -7.73 -1.90 27.11
CA GLY A 210 -9.03 -2.55 27.19
C GLY A 210 -9.53 -3.11 25.84
N LEU A 211 -10.85 -3.23 25.70
CA LEU A 211 -11.56 -3.62 24.47
C LEU A 211 -11.11 -4.96 23.87
N HIS A 212 -10.91 -5.98 24.72
CA HIS A 212 -10.37 -7.28 24.30
C HIS A 212 -11.20 -7.97 23.23
N GLU A 213 -12.53 -7.99 23.38
CA GLU A 213 -13.42 -8.61 22.40
C GLU A 213 -13.34 -7.90 21.04
N LEU A 214 -13.40 -6.56 21.06
CA LEU A 214 -13.28 -5.73 19.88
C LEU A 214 -11.95 -5.94 19.16
N LYS A 215 -10.82 -6.01 19.91
CA LYS A 215 -9.50 -6.32 19.33
C LYS A 215 -9.47 -7.68 18.67
N VAL A 216 -10.08 -8.71 19.27
CA VAL A 216 -10.16 -10.05 18.66
C VAL A 216 -10.97 -10.01 17.37
N GLN A 217 -12.11 -9.29 17.36
CA GLN A 217 -12.94 -9.13 16.17
C GLN A 217 -12.20 -8.37 15.06
N LEU A 218 -11.53 -7.26 15.40
CA LEU A 218 -10.71 -6.49 14.46
C LEU A 218 -9.56 -7.31 13.89
N ARG A 219 -8.83 -8.08 14.70
CA ARG A 219 -7.75 -8.97 14.24
C ARG A 219 -8.25 -10.03 13.27
N LYS A 220 -9.34 -10.72 13.62
CA LYS A 220 -9.97 -11.73 12.73
C LYS A 220 -10.35 -11.11 11.39
N TRP A 221 -10.90 -9.89 11.45
CA TRP A 221 -11.36 -9.17 10.29
C TRP A 221 -10.20 -8.69 9.39
N ALA A 222 -9.21 -8.04 9.97
CA ALA A 222 -8.00 -7.58 9.31
C ALA A 222 -7.23 -8.74 8.65
N LYS A 223 -7.05 -9.86 9.37
CA LYS A 223 -6.43 -11.08 8.84
C LYS A 223 -7.19 -11.60 7.61
N GLY A 224 -8.51 -11.58 7.67
CA GLY A 224 -9.35 -11.95 6.55
C GLY A 224 -9.14 -11.07 5.32
N MET A 225 -8.86 -9.77 5.50
CA MET A 225 -8.68 -8.82 4.39
C MET A 225 -7.29 -8.95 3.75
N LEU A 226 -6.24 -9.05 4.56
CA LEU A 226 -4.89 -9.28 4.04
C LEU A 226 -4.76 -10.62 3.31
N LEU A 227 -5.44 -11.67 3.80
CA LEU A 227 -5.45 -12.95 3.09
C LEU A 227 -6.15 -12.85 1.73
N ASP A 228 -7.16 -12.00 1.58
CA ASP A 228 -7.81 -11.76 0.28
C ASP A 228 -6.91 -10.98 -0.67
N GLU A 229 -6.21 -9.96 -0.17
CA GLU A 229 -5.19 -9.23 -0.93
C GLU A 229 -4.10 -10.18 -1.43
N ARG A 230 -3.58 -11.04 -0.53
CA ARG A 230 -2.60 -12.08 -0.87
C ARG A 230 -3.11 -13.05 -1.93
N ARG A 231 -4.37 -13.50 -1.82
CA ARG A 231 -4.97 -14.38 -2.84
C ARG A 231 -5.00 -13.70 -4.21
N ARG A 232 -5.35 -12.41 -4.27
CA ARG A 232 -5.35 -11.64 -5.53
C ARG A 232 -3.94 -11.44 -6.09
N ALA A 233 -2.95 -11.15 -5.23
CA ALA A 233 -1.55 -11.02 -5.64
C ALA A 233 -1.00 -12.32 -6.27
N LEU A 234 -1.52 -13.47 -5.83
CA LEU A 234 -1.23 -14.78 -6.39
C LEU A 234 -2.06 -15.14 -7.64
N GLY A 235 -2.87 -14.21 -8.15
CA GLY A 235 -3.75 -14.45 -9.31
C GLY A 235 -4.95 -15.35 -9.01
N LEU A 236 -5.24 -15.65 -7.74
CA LEU A 236 -6.44 -16.41 -7.36
C LEU A 236 -7.66 -15.50 -7.47
N LYS A 237 -8.68 -15.97 -8.20
CA LYS A 237 -9.95 -15.25 -8.34
C LYS A 237 -10.73 -15.32 -7.03
N VAL A 238 -10.73 -14.22 -6.28
CA VAL A 238 -11.55 -14.03 -5.08
C VAL A 238 -12.66 -13.04 -5.40
N GLY A 239 -13.88 -13.33 -4.94
CA GLY A 239 -15.00 -12.40 -5.07
C GLY A 239 -14.68 -11.05 -4.42
N ALA A 240 -15.15 -9.95 -5.02
CA ALA A 240 -14.99 -8.63 -4.45
C ALA A 240 -15.71 -8.58 -3.09
N ARG A 241 -14.98 -8.20 -2.03
CA ARG A 241 -15.62 -7.87 -0.74
C ARG A 241 -16.30 -6.52 -0.89
N ARG A 242 -17.55 -6.43 -0.44
CA ARG A 242 -18.21 -5.14 -0.29
C ARG A 242 -17.47 -4.31 0.77
N PRO A 243 -17.39 -2.98 0.59
CA PRO A 243 -16.89 -2.09 1.61
C PRO A 243 -17.59 -2.36 2.95
N PRO A 244 -16.81 -2.47 4.03
CA PRO A 244 -17.31 -2.85 5.34
C PRO A 244 -17.89 -1.64 6.07
N HIS A 245 -19.15 -1.30 5.80
CA HIS A 245 -19.81 -0.33 6.67
C HIS A 245 -20.08 -0.94 8.05
N MET A 246 -19.88 -0.13 9.09
CA MET A 246 -19.91 -0.60 10.46
C MET A 246 -20.57 0.37 11.42
N ALA A 247 -20.96 -0.14 12.58
CA ALA A 247 -21.52 0.64 13.68
C ALA A 247 -20.75 0.41 14.98
N PHE A 248 -20.41 1.50 15.67
CA PHE A 248 -19.71 1.54 16.96
C PHE A 248 -20.67 1.91 18.10
N LEU A 249 -20.96 0.96 18.96
CA LEU A 249 -22.01 1.01 20.00
C LEU A 249 -21.39 1.08 21.38
N GLY A 250 -21.76 2.05 22.22
CA GLY A 250 -21.17 2.20 23.58
C GLY A 250 -21.19 3.63 24.10
N ASN A 251 -20.74 3.82 25.34
CA ASN A 251 -20.82 5.09 26.08
C ASN A 251 -19.81 6.15 25.59
N PRO A 252 -20.00 7.44 25.96
CA PRO A 252 -18.99 8.47 25.70
C PRO A 252 -17.64 8.08 26.31
N GLY A 253 -16.53 8.58 25.75
CA GLY A 253 -15.21 8.37 26.34
C GLY A 253 -14.66 6.95 26.23
N THR A 254 -15.32 6.04 25.51
CA THR A 254 -14.87 4.64 25.28
C THR A 254 -13.87 4.48 24.14
N GLY A 255 -13.46 5.58 23.48
CA GLY A 255 -12.42 5.56 22.44
C GLY A 255 -12.90 5.26 21.01
N LYS A 256 -14.20 5.41 20.71
CA LYS A 256 -14.79 5.19 19.37
C LYS A 256 -14.05 5.93 18.25
N THR A 257 -13.82 7.22 18.45
CA THR A 257 -13.15 8.10 17.48
C THR A 257 -11.69 7.69 17.28
N MET A 258 -11.00 7.30 18.36
CA MET A 258 -9.63 6.79 18.29
C MET A 258 -9.55 5.49 17.47
N ILE A 259 -10.46 4.55 17.72
CA ILE A 259 -10.54 3.29 16.96
C ILE A 259 -10.87 3.57 15.49
N ALA A 260 -11.74 4.53 15.18
CA ALA A 260 -12.06 4.90 13.80
C ALA A 260 -10.81 5.37 13.04
N ARG A 261 -9.95 6.18 13.68
CA ARG A 261 -8.67 6.64 13.10
C ARG A 261 -7.69 5.49 12.88
N VAL A 262 -7.54 4.59 13.86
CA VAL A 262 -6.71 3.38 13.71
C VAL A 262 -7.22 2.50 12.57
N LEU A 263 -8.55 2.40 12.43
CA LEU A 263 -9.16 1.63 11.37
C LEU A 263 -8.96 2.26 9.98
N GLY A 264 -9.02 3.59 9.89
CA GLY A 264 -8.69 4.34 8.67
C GLY A 264 -7.27 4.03 8.19
N LYS A 265 -6.30 4.09 9.10
CA LYS A 265 -4.90 3.70 8.83
C LYS A 265 -4.79 2.25 8.36
N LEU A 266 -5.47 1.32 9.05
CA LEU A 266 -5.46 -0.09 8.65
C LEU A 266 -6.03 -0.29 7.24
N LEU A 267 -7.16 0.32 6.94
CA LEU A 267 -7.82 0.19 5.63
C LEU A 267 -6.96 0.75 4.49
N TYR A 268 -6.20 1.81 4.78
CA TYR A 268 -5.20 2.36 3.88
C TYR A 268 -4.02 1.40 3.68
N MET A 269 -3.44 0.87 4.76
CA MET A 269 -2.32 -0.09 4.69
C MET A 269 -2.66 -1.37 3.92
N VAL A 270 -3.90 -1.86 4.05
CA VAL A 270 -4.41 -3.03 3.33
C VAL A 270 -4.75 -2.70 1.86
N GLY A 271 -4.65 -1.43 1.44
CA GLY A 271 -4.92 -1.00 0.06
C GLY A 271 -6.39 -1.03 -0.32
N ILE A 272 -7.30 -1.00 0.68
CA ILE A 272 -8.75 -0.96 0.44
C ILE A 272 -9.24 0.47 0.29
N LEU A 273 -8.63 1.39 1.04
CA LEU A 273 -8.87 2.82 0.90
C LEU A 273 -7.64 3.50 0.30
N PRO A 274 -7.83 4.45 -0.64
CA PRO A 274 -6.74 5.27 -1.18
C PRO A 274 -6.04 6.15 -0.13
N THR A 275 -6.72 6.51 0.96
CA THR A 275 -6.20 7.39 2.02
C THR A 275 -6.59 6.88 3.42
N ASP A 276 -5.82 7.25 4.43
CA ASP A 276 -6.10 6.99 5.85
C ASP A 276 -6.99 8.07 6.50
N LYS A 277 -7.45 9.05 5.72
CA LYS A 277 -8.22 10.20 6.19
C LYS A 277 -9.54 9.75 6.82
N VAL A 278 -9.77 10.21 8.05
CA VAL A 278 -11.05 10.05 8.76
C VAL A 278 -11.71 11.42 8.86
N THR A 279 -12.87 11.56 8.24
CA THR A 279 -13.69 12.77 8.30
C THR A 279 -14.77 12.56 9.34
N GLU A 280 -14.63 13.22 10.47
CA GLU A 280 -15.59 13.19 11.58
C GLU A 280 -16.71 14.20 11.30
N VAL A 281 -17.96 13.76 11.41
CA VAL A 281 -19.15 14.58 11.17
C VAL A 281 -20.20 14.35 12.24
N GLN A 282 -20.89 15.42 12.63
CA GLN A 282 -22.04 15.41 13.53
C GLN A 282 -23.31 15.87 12.81
N ARG A 283 -24.46 15.83 13.49
CA ARG A 283 -25.75 16.30 12.94
C ARG A 283 -25.66 17.72 12.41
N THR A 284 -24.96 18.61 13.11
CA THR A 284 -24.77 20.02 12.73
C THR A 284 -24.00 20.20 11.43
N ASP A 285 -23.11 19.26 11.09
CA ASP A 285 -22.31 19.31 9.87
C ASP A 285 -23.06 18.80 8.64
N LEU A 286 -24.06 17.95 8.86
CA LEU A 286 -24.82 17.28 7.80
C LEU A 286 -26.15 17.99 7.50
N VAL A 287 -26.87 18.39 8.55
CA VAL A 287 -28.23 18.94 8.45
C VAL A 287 -28.18 20.46 8.28
N GLY A 288 -28.96 20.98 7.33
CA GLY A 288 -29.12 22.42 7.09
C GLY A 288 -30.21 23.03 7.96
N GLU A 289 -30.14 24.35 8.20
CA GLU A 289 -31.16 25.11 8.93
C GLU A 289 -32.44 25.35 8.10
N PHE A 290 -32.34 25.23 6.78
CA PHE A 290 -33.42 25.53 5.83
C PHE A 290 -33.71 24.35 4.91
N VAL A 291 -34.97 24.25 4.45
CA VAL A 291 -35.43 23.23 3.48
C VAL A 291 -34.49 23.20 2.27
N GLY A 292 -34.04 22.00 1.88
CA GLY A 292 -33.23 21.81 0.68
C GLY A 292 -31.74 22.14 0.83
N HIS A 293 -31.29 22.60 2.01
CA HIS A 293 -29.86 22.80 2.28
C HIS A 293 -29.16 21.51 2.74
N THR A 294 -29.91 20.54 3.27
CA THR A 294 -29.37 19.32 3.89
C THR A 294 -28.69 18.40 2.89
N GLY A 295 -29.33 18.04 1.77
CA GLY A 295 -28.73 17.21 0.73
C GLY A 295 -27.38 17.74 0.23
N PRO A 296 -27.28 19.00 -0.27
CA PRO A 296 -26.02 19.56 -0.74
C PRO A 296 -24.92 19.63 0.34
N LYS A 297 -25.30 19.96 1.59
CA LYS A 297 -24.36 20.04 2.72
C LYS A 297 -23.79 18.66 3.06
N THR A 298 -24.66 17.66 3.12
CA THR A 298 -24.27 16.26 3.35
C THR A 298 -23.38 15.74 2.21
N ARG A 299 -23.74 16.00 0.95
CA ARG A 299 -22.95 15.57 -0.21
C ARG A 299 -21.55 16.17 -0.24
N ARG A 300 -21.38 17.44 0.14
CA ARG A 300 -20.04 18.06 0.26
C ARG A 300 -19.18 17.34 1.28
N LYS A 301 -19.74 17.01 2.46
CA LYS A 301 -19.02 16.25 3.49
C LYS A 301 -18.67 14.83 3.06
N ILE A 302 -19.55 14.17 2.31
CA ILE A 302 -19.25 12.86 1.72
C ILE A 302 -18.11 12.96 0.70
N GLN A 303 -18.12 13.99 -0.16
CA GLN A 303 -17.03 14.24 -1.13
C GLN A 303 -15.69 14.50 -0.43
N GLU A 304 -15.69 15.25 0.67
CA GLU A 304 -14.49 15.45 1.50
C GLU A 304 -13.94 14.14 2.08
N ALA A 305 -14.79 13.13 2.28
CA ALA A 305 -14.46 11.82 2.82
C ALA A 305 -14.22 10.75 1.74
N GLU A 306 -14.37 11.08 0.45
CA GLU A 306 -14.10 10.13 -0.64
C GLU A 306 -12.65 9.63 -0.59
N GLY A 307 -12.47 8.33 -0.77
CA GLY A 307 -11.17 7.66 -0.65
C GLY A 307 -10.72 7.40 0.79
N GLY A 308 -11.53 7.75 1.79
CA GLY A 308 -11.24 7.55 3.21
C GLY A 308 -12.44 7.00 4.00
N VAL A 309 -12.51 7.38 5.28
CA VAL A 309 -13.57 7.00 6.21
C VAL A 309 -14.44 8.21 6.57
N LEU A 310 -15.75 8.05 6.49
CA LEU A 310 -16.74 8.98 7.04
C LEU A 310 -17.20 8.47 8.41
N PHE A 311 -16.84 9.17 9.47
CA PHE A 311 -17.23 8.84 10.83
C PHE A 311 -18.40 9.72 11.27
N VAL A 312 -19.59 9.13 11.36
CA VAL A 312 -20.82 9.83 11.75
C VAL A 312 -21.04 9.64 13.25
N ASP A 313 -20.71 10.65 14.04
CA ASP A 313 -20.89 10.61 15.48
C ASP A 313 -22.35 10.92 15.87
N GLU A 314 -22.79 10.28 16.95
CA GLU A 314 -24.17 10.29 17.44
C GLU A 314 -25.22 10.13 16.33
N ALA A 315 -24.99 9.17 15.43
CA ALA A 315 -25.78 8.97 14.21
C ALA A 315 -27.29 8.80 14.46
N TYR A 316 -27.67 8.33 15.66
CA TYR A 316 -29.06 8.21 16.08
C TYR A 316 -29.80 9.55 16.16
N ARG A 317 -29.09 10.68 16.25
CA ARG A 317 -29.68 12.03 16.20
C ARG A 317 -30.21 12.37 14.81
N LEU A 318 -29.79 11.69 13.75
CA LEU A 318 -30.32 11.91 12.40
C LEU A 318 -31.70 11.27 12.20
N ILE A 319 -32.10 10.37 13.10
CA ILE A 319 -33.38 9.66 13.02
C ILE A 319 -34.34 10.24 14.06
N PRO A 320 -35.51 10.77 13.65
CA PRO A 320 -36.48 11.35 14.57
C PRO A 320 -37.03 10.28 15.52
N MET A 321 -37.15 10.61 16.81
CA MET A 321 -37.63 9.69 17.86
C MET A 321 -39.17 9.55 17.90
N GLN A 322 -39.90 10.46 17.25
CA GLN A 322 -41.36 10.44 17.19
C GLN A 322 -41.82 10.84 15.79
N LYS A 323 -42.90 10.22 15.30
CA LYS A 323 -43.71 10.75 14.19
C LYS A 323 -44.44 11.99 14.73
N ALA A 324 -43.73 13.09 14.90
CA ALA A 324 -44.33 14.38 15.25
C ALA A 324 -43.95 15.39 14.17
N ASP A 325 -44.94 16.21 13.85
CA ASP A 325 -45.15 17.13 12.72
C ASP A 325 -44.08 18.21 12.44
N ASP A 326 -42.85 18.05 12.92
CA ASP A 326 -41.81 19.06 12.76
C ASP A 326 -40.76 18.69 11.72
N LYS A 327 -40.27 19.71 11.02
CA LYS A 327 -39.43 19.65 9.80
C LYS A 327 -38.04 19.04 10.05
N ASP A 328 -37.97 17.74 10.34
CA ASP A 328 -36.70 17.06 10.64
C ASP A 328 -36.02 16.57 9.36
N TYR A 329 -35.11 17.39 8.82
CA TYR A 329 -34.31 17.06 7.63
C TYR A 329 -33.20 16.01 7.89
N GLY A 330 -33.14 15.42 9.08
CA GLY A 330 -32.12 14.42 9.44
C GLY A 330 -32.22 13.12 8.61
N LEU A 331 -33.44 12.72 8.25
CA LEU A 331 -33.69 11.56 7.38
C LEU A 331 -33.10 11.75 5.98
N GLU A 332 -33.22 12.95 5.41
CA GLU A 332 -32.64 13.30 4.11
C GLU A 332 -31.11 13.12 4.10
N ALA A 333 -30.43 13.55 5.18
CA ALA A 333 -28.99 13.34 5.32
C ALA A 333 -28.61 11.86 5.41
N LEU A 334 -29.38 11.06 6.14
CA LEU A 334 -29.13 9.62 6.27
C LEU A 334 -29.33 8.89 4.93
N GLU A 335 -30.39 9.21 4.19
CA GLU A 335 -30.67 8.64 2.87
C GLU A 335 -29.55 8.97 1.87
N GLU A 336 -29.04 10.21 1.88
CA GLU A 336 -27.92 10.61 1.04
C GLU A 336 -26.65 9.82 1.38
N ILE A 337 -26.33 9.63 2.66
CA ILE A 337 -25.19 8.78 3.09
C ILE A 337 -25.41 7.33 2.61
N MET A 338 -26.61 6.79 2.77
CA MET A 338 -26.96 5.43 2.34
C MET A 338 -26.83 5.22 0.83
N SER A 339 -27.09 6.25 0.03
CA SER A 339 -26.95 6.19 -1.43
C SER A 339 -25.49 5.99 -1.87
N VAL A 340 -24.53 6.54 -1.12
CA VAL A 340 -23.10 6.48 -1.47
C VAL A 340 -22.42 5.20 -0.95
N MET A 341 -23.02 4.51 0.04
CA MET A 341 -22.50 3.25 0.57
C MET A 341 -22.35 2.16 -0.51
N ASP A 342 -23.23 2.14 -1.52
CA ASP A 342 -23.17 1.15 -2.59
C ASP A 342 -22.07 1.46 -3.63
N SER A 343 -21.55 2.69 -3.67
CA SER A 343 -20.51 3.13 -4.62
C SER A 343 -19.12 2.57 -4.31
N GLY A 344 -18.87 2.23 -3.04
CA GLY A 344 -17.59 1.75 -2.53
C GLY A 344 -16.44 2.76 -2.52
N LYS A 345 -16.72 4.04 -2.74
CA LYS A 345 -15.71 5.12 -2.68
C LYS A 345 -15.38 5.57 -1.25
N VAL A 346 -16.23 5.26 -0.28
CA VAL A 346 -16.09 5.69 1.12
C VAL A 346 -16.51 4.56 2.05
N VAL A 347 -15.80 4.39 3.16
CA VAL A 347 -16.23 3.52 4.26
C VAL A 347 -16.94 4.38 5.30
N VAL A 348 -18.13 3.96 5.72
CA VAL A 348 -18.95 4.72 6.68
C VAL A 348 -18.96 3.99 8.02
N ILE A 349 -18.65 4.71 9.08
CA ILE A 349 -18.70 4.26 10.47
C ILE A 349 -19.76 5.08 11.19
N PHE A 350 -20.82 4.43 11.66
CA PHE A 350 -21.85 5.06 12.48
C PHE A 350 -21.52 4.86 13.95
N ALA A 351 -21.38 5.93 14.72
CA ALA A 351 -21.11 5.86 16.16
C ALA A 351 -22.29 6.37 16.99
N GLY A 352 -22.44 5.81 18.18
CA GLY A 352 -23.40 6.31 19.16
C GLY A 352 -23.59 5.38 20.36
N TYR A 353 -24.53 5.77 21.21
CA TYR A 353 -24.92 5.00 22.39
C TYR A 353 -25.61 3.71 22.00
N SER A 354 -25.36 2.65 22.78
CA SER A 354 -25.83 1.30 22.48
C SER A 354 -27.35 1.21 22.35
N GLU A 355 -28.11 1.83 23.25
CA GLU A 355 -29.58 1.77 23.20
C GLU A 355 -30.21 2.58 22.05
N PRO A 356 -29.93 3.88 21.87
CA PRO A 356 -30.43 4.65 20.73
C PRO A 356 -30.07 4.04 19.38
N MET A 357 -28.84 3.55 19.22
CA MET A 357 -28.42 2.92 17.96
C MET A 357 -29.12 1.58 17.70
N LYS A 358 -29.40 0.77 18.72
CA LYS A 358 -30.22 -0.45 18.54
C LYS A 358 -31.60 -0.13 17.99
N ARG A 359 -32.20 1.00 18.41
CA ARG A 359 -33.48 1.47 17.86
C ARG A 359 -33.34 1.86 16.39
N VAL A 360 -32.33 2.65 16.05
CA VAL A 360 -32.00 3.02 14.66
C VAL A 360 -31.89 1.79 13.75
N ILE A 361 -31.16 0.78 14.20
CA ILE A 361 -30.93 -0.47 13.48
C ILE A 361 -32.28 -1.19 13.25
N SER A 362 -33.16 -1.22 14.26
CA SER A 362 -34.49 -1.85 14.14
C SER A 362 -35.48 -1.08 13.28
N SER A 363 -35.35 0.25 13.18
CA SER A 363 -36.31 1.11 12.48
C SER A 363 -36.00 1.27 10.98
N ASN A 364 -34.76 1.01 10.55
CA ASN A 364 -34.36 1.19 9.15
C ASN A 364 -33.77 -0.10 8.57
N GLU A 365 -34.56 -0.84 7.77
CA GLU A 365 -34.11 -2.07 7.11
C GLU A 365 -32.91 -1.83 6.17
N GLY A 366 -32.86 -0.66 5.53
CA GLY A 366 -31.77 -0.31 4.62
C GLY A 366 -30.42 -0.15 5.33
N PHE A 367 -30.43 0.25 6.60
CA PHE A 367 -29.25 0.31 7.47
C PHE A 367 -28.71 -1.10 7.74
N CYS A 368 -29.58 -2.02 8.18
CA CYS A 368 -29.21 -3.41 8.48
C CYS A 368 -28.60 -4.16 7.28
N ARG A 369 -29.08 -3.89 6.06
CA ARG A 369 -28.58 -4.54 4.84
C ARG A 369 -27.16 -4.11 4.46
N ARG A 370 -26.78 -2.88 4.78
CA ARG A 370 -25.48 -2.30 4.39
C ARG A 370 -24.45 -2.35 5.52
N VAL A 371 -24.88 -2.15 6.76
CA VAL A 371 -24.04 -2.21 7.96
C VAL A 371 -24.04 -3.65 8.49
N THR A 372 -22.96 -4.37 8.19
CA THR A 372 -22.85 -5.81 8.52
C THR A 372 -22.01 -6.08 9.76
N LYS A 373 -21.32 -5.06 10.28
CA LYS A 373 -20.41 -5.19 11.42
C LYS A 373 -20.82 -4.24 12.55
N TYR A 374 -21.05 -4.82 13.71
CA TYR A 374 -21.40 -4.11 14.94
C TYR A 374 -20.28 -4.35 15.94
N PHE A 375 -19.67 -3.27 16.41
CA PHE A 375 -18.64 -3.31 17.43
C PHE A 375 -19.18 -2.69 18.71
N HIS A 376 -19.13 -3.47 19.79
CA HIS A 376 -19.52 -3.02 21.12
C HIS A 376 -18.28 -2.52 21.86
N PHE A 377 -18.43 -1.34 22.45
CA PHE A 377 -17.42 -0.67 23.26
C PHE A 377 -17.91 -0.71 24.70
N ASP A 378 -17.27 -1.58 25.47
CA ASP A 378 -17.54 -1.74 26.89
C ASP A 378 -16.89 -0.59 27.69
N ASP A 379 -17.42 -0.35 28.88
CA ASP A 379 -16.87 0.62 29.82
C ASP A 379 -15.48 0.18 30.31
N PHE A 380 -14.60 1.15 30.58
CA PHE A 380 -13.26 0.87 31.07
C PHE A 380 -13.27 0.52 32.56
N THR A 381 -12.42 -0.42 32.95
CA THR A 381 -12.13 -0.68 34.36
C THR A 381 -11.27 0.45 34.95
N THR A 382 -11.21 0.55 36.28
CA THR A 382 -10.34 1.52 36.96
C THR A 382 -8.86 1.32 36.61
N GLU A 383 -8.43 0.07 36.47
CA GLU A 383 -7.11 -0.27 35.94
C GLU A 383 -6.89 0.21 34.50
N ASP A 384 -7.89 0.04 33.63
CA ASP A 384 -7.80 0.47 32.24
C ASP A 384 -7.70 2.01 32.15
N LEU A 385 -8.47 2.73 32.97
CA LEU A 385 -8.39 4.19 33.08
C LEU A 385 -7.01 4.66 33.56
N ALA A 386 -6.45 4.00 34.58
CA ALA A 386 -5.10 4.29 35.05
C ALA A 386 -4.03 4.05 33.97
N LYS A 387 -4.12 2.93 33.23
CA LYS A 387 -3.23 2.64 32.09
C LYS A 387 -3.36 3.71 30.99
N ILE A 388 -4.58 4.15 30.67
CA ILE A 388 -4.81 5.22 29.68
C ILE A 388 -4.18 6.54 30.16
N LEU A 389 -4.29 6.87 31.46
CA LEU A 389 -3.68 8.08 32.03
C LEU A 389 -2.15 8.06 31.88
N HIS A 390 -1.50 6.94 32.20
CA HIS A 390 -0.06 6.77 31.98
C HIS A 390 0.34 6.86 30.49
N LEU A 391 -0.47 6.28 29.59
CA LEU A 391 -0.23 6.40 28.15
C LEU A 391 -0.37 7.83 27.65
N LYS A 392 -1.36 8.58 28.14
CA LYS A 392 -1.50 10.01 27.82
C LYS A 392 -0.29 10.82 28.26
N MET A 393 0.18 10.62 29.50
CA MET A 393 1.34 11.33 30.06
C MET A 393 2.68 10.95 29.40
N SER A 394 2.80 9.74 28.85
CA SER A 394 4.00 9.29 28.12
C SER A 394 4.02 9.69 26.65
N THR A 395 2.85 9.71 25.98
CA THR A 395 2.72 10.05 24.55
C THR A 395 2.90 11.54 24.30
N THR A 396 2.57 12.40 25.27
CA THR A 396 2.85 13.85 25.25
C THR A 396 4.34 14.19 25.12
N ASN A 397 5.26 13.24 25.25
CA ASN A 397 6.70 13.48 25.00
C ASN A 397 7.13 13.29 23.53
N LEU A 398 6.28 12.76 22.65
CA LEU A 398 6.68 12.37 21.28
C LEU A 398 5.90 13.04 20.14
N GLU A 399 4.64 13.45 20.35
CA GLU A 399 3.82 14.07 19.28
C GLU A 399 2.91 15.17 19.84
N ALA A 400 3.34 16.45 19.83
CA ALA A 400 2.46 17.63 19.74
C ALA A 400 3.26 18.95 19.65
N GLU A 401 3.61 19.37 18.44
CA GLU A 401 3.49 20.79 18.10
C GLU A 401 1.98 21.11 18.02
N GLY A 402 1.39 21.51 19.15
CA GLY A 402 0.03 22.07 19.19
C GLY A 402 -0.99 21.30 20.02
N GLY A 403 -1.19 21.74 21.27
CA GLY A 403 -2.55 21.82 21.84
C GLY A 403 -2.89 21.04 23.11
N SER A 404 -2.04 20.14 23.63
CA SER A 404 -2.32 19.51 24.94
C SER A 404 -1.79 20.37 26.08
N SER A 405 -2.66 20.81 26.99
CA SER A 405 -2.34 21.65 28.16
C SER A 405 -1.43 20.97 29.19
N LEU A 406 -1.08 19.70 29.00
CA LEU A 406 -0.30 18.86 29.92
C LEU A 406 1.07 18.46 29.35
N PHE A 407 1.46 19.05 28.21
CA PHE A 407 2.76 18.82 27.60
C PHE A 407 3.90 19.22 28.55
N GLY A 408 4.85 18.29 28.79
CA GLY A 408 6.03 18.51 29.63
C GLY A 408 5.92 18.07 31.09
N PHE A 409 4.72 17.73 31.58
CA PHE A 409 4.52 17.25 32.96
C PHE A 409 4.77 15.75 33.09
N LYS A 410 5.26 15.31 34.25
CA LYS A 410 5.53 13.91 34.61
C LYS A 410 4.75 13.51 35.85
N LEU A 411 4.42 12.22 35.95
CA LEU A 411 3.86 11.66 37.16
C LEU A 411 4.99 11.25 38.11
N HIS A 412 4.82 11.53 39.40
CA HIS A 412 5.73 11.06 40.42
C HIS A 412 5.79 9.52 40.43
N PRO A 413 6.95 8.87 40.72
CA PRO A 413 7.06 7.41 40.76
C PRO A 413 6.09 6.70 41.71
N SER A 414 5.53 7.42 42.70
CA SER A 414 4.49 6.91 43.60
C SER A 414 3.14 6.70 42.93
N CYS A 415 2.89 7.37 41.81
CA CYS A 415 1.68 7.22 41.01
C CYS A 415 1.81 5.97 40.13
N SER A 416 1.83 4.78 40.75
CA SER A 416 1.76 3.53 40.00
C SER A 416 0.37 3.33 39.40
N VAL A 417 0.26 2.46 38.40
CA VAL A 417 -1.04 2.11 37.77
C VAL A 417 -2.04 1.64 38.83
N GLU A 418 -1.59 0.84 39.79
CA GLU A 418 -2.41 0.33 40.90
C GLU A 418 -2.87 1.47 41.82
N ALA A 419 -1.95 2.35 42.22
CA ALA A 419 -2.29 3.47 43.11
C ALA A 419 -3.27 4.46 42.48
N VAL A 420 -3.15 4.72 41.18
CA VAL A 420 -4.09 5.56 40.43
C VAL A 420 -5.44 4.86 40.25
N ALA A 421 -5.45 3.54 40.02
CA ALA A 421 -6.70 2.78 39.91
C ALA A 421 -7.49 2.79 41.23
N ASP A 422 -6.81 2.55 42.36
CA ASP A 422 -7.39 2.61 43.70
C ASP A 422 -7.94 4.00 44.02
N LEU A 423 -7.20 5.05 43.63
CA LEU A 423 -7.63 6.43 43.79
C LEU A 423 -8.94 6.72 43.02
N ILE A 424 -8.98 6.32 41.74
CA ILE A 424 -10.18 6.50 40.91
C ILE A 424 -11.35 5.72 41.52
N GLU A 425 -11.12 4.50 42.02
CA GLU A 425 -12.17 3.69 42.63
C GLU A 425 -12.75 4.32 43.89
N ARG A 426 -11.89 4.90 44.75
CA ARG A 426 -12.27 5.52 46.02
C ARG A 426 -13.00 6.85 45.86
N GLU A 427 -12.53 7.71 44.97
CA GLU A 427 -13.01 9.09 44.85
C GLU A 427 -14.16 9.25 43.84
N THR A 428 -14.52 8.21 43.08
CA THR A 428 -15.61 8.28 42.09
C THR A 428 -16.68 7.20 42.29
N THR A 429 -17.90 7.48 41.83
CA THR A 429 -18.98 6.49 41.80
C THR A 429 -18.99 5.68 40.50
N GLU A 430 -19.55 4.47 40.53
CA GLU A 430 -19.67 3.63 39.33
C GLU A 430 -20.47 4.32 38.20
N LYS A 431 -21.47 5.13 38.56
CA LYS A 431 -22.26 5.90 37.60
C LYS A 431 -21.43 6.97 36.88
N GLN A 432 -20.65 7.76 37.63
CA GLN A 432 -19.75 8.77 37.05
C GLN A 432 -18.70 8.14 36.13
N ARG A 433 -18.12 7.00 36.53
CA ARG A 433 -17.15 6.26 35.70
C ARG A 433 -17.75 5.79 34.39
N LYS A 434 -18.99 5.26 34.41
CA LYS A 434 -19.68 4.79 33.19
C LYS A 434 -20.12 5.92 32.26
N GLU A 435 -20.47 7.08 32.80
CA GLU A 435 -20.88 8.25 31.99
C GLU A 435 -19.68 8.92 31.30
N MET A 436 -18.55 9.06 32.01
CA MET A 436 -17.38 9.79 31.49
C MET A 436 -16.29 8.88 30.89
N ASN A 437 -16.13 7.63 31.35
CA ASN A 437 -15.08 6.68 30.94
C ASN A 437 -13.71 7.39 30.78
N GLY A 438 -13.01 7.22 29.64
CA GLY A 438 -11.72 7.87 29.37
C GLY A 438 -11.81 9.40 29.23
N GLY A 439 -13.02 9.95 29.07
CA GLY A 439 -13.28 11.39 29.12
C GLY A 439 -13.17 11.98 30.53
N LEU A 440 -13.10 11.15 31.58
CA LEU A 440 -12.78 11.58 32.95
C LEU A 440 -11.34 12.07 33.09
N LEU A 441 -10.43 11.50 32.30
CA LEU A 441 -8.99 11.65 32.52
C LEU A 441 -8.47 13.05 32.17
N ASP A 442 -9.01 13.70 31.14
CA ASP A 442 -8.56 15.05 30.76
C ASP A 442 -8.96 16.10 31.81
N PRO A 443 -10.22 16.16 32.29
CA PRO A 443 -10.58 17.02 33.42
C PRO A 443 -9.77 16.73 34.69
N MET A 444 -9.51 15.45 34.98
CA MET A 444 -8.71 15.02 36.13
C MET A 444 -7.29 15.57 36.06
N LEU A 445 -6.63 15.45 34.91
CA LEU A 445 -5.25 15.93 34.75
C LEU A 445 -5.16 17.47 34.76
N VAL A 446 -6.15 18.16 34.19
CA VAL A 446 -6.22 19.64 34.27
C VAL A 446 -6.37 20.09 35.72
N SER A 447 -7.27 19.46 36.48
CA SER A 447 -7.47 19.80 37.90
C SER A 447 -6.23 19.47 38.74
N ALA A 448 -5.55 18.37 38.43
CA ALA A 448 -4.30 18.00 39.10
C ALA A 448 -3.17 19.00 38.81
N ARG A 449 -3.12 19.57 37.61
CA ARG A 449 -2.19 20.66 37.28
C ARG A 449 -2.49 21.93 38.09
N GLU A 450 -3.75 22.32 38.21
CA GLU A 450 -4.13 23.48 39.03
C GLU A 450 -3.73 23.28 40.50
N ASN A 451 -3.83 22.06 41.01
CA ASN A 451 -3.38 21.72 42.37
C ASN A 451 -1.85 21.71 42.51
N LEU A 452 -1.13 21.25 41.49
CA LEU A 452 0.33 21.39 41.44
C LEU A 452 0.72 22.86 41.51
N ASP A 453 0.08 23.72 40.71
CA ASP A 453 0.34 25.16 40.70
C ASP A 453 0.03 25.80 42.07
N PHE A 454 -0.97 25.28 42.81
CA PHE A 454 -1.28 25.72 44.17
C PHE A 454 -0.27 25.22 45.23
N ARG A 455 0.27 24.02 45.05
CA ARG A 455 1.26 23.40 45.95
C ARG A 455 2.64 24.06 45.83
N LEU A 456 3.00 24.50 44.62
CA LEU A 456 4.30 25.11 44.35
C LEU A 456 4.41 26.51 44.97
N SER A 457 5.53 26.78 45.63
CA SER A 457 5.88 28.13 46.08
C SER A 457 6.55 28.91 44.95
N PHE A 458 6.38 30.24 44.92
CA PHE A 458 7.04 31.12 43.94
C PHE A 458 8.59 31.05 43.98
N ASP A 459 9.15 30.54 45.07
CA ASP A 459 10.59 30.39 45.28
C ASP A 459 11.12 29.00 44.87
N CYS A 460 10.29 28.12 44.30
CA CYS A 460 10.71 26.79 43.84
C CYS A 460 11.69 26.91 42.66
N VAL A 461 12.91 26.42 42.86
CA VAL A 461 14.00 26.44 41.85
C VAL A 461 14.19 25.06 41.21
N ASP A 462 13.59 24.01 41.77
CA ASP A 462 13.75 22.64 41.26
C ASP A 462 12.89 22.41 40.02
N THR A 463 13.56 22.28 38.88
CA THR A 463 12.93 22.03 37.58
C THR A 463 12.17 20.71 37.51
N GLU A 464 12.53 19.71 38.33
CA GLU A 464 11.79 18.45 38.37
C GLU A 464 10.50 18.58 39.18
N GLU A 465 10.54 19.31 40.30
CA GLU A 465 9.36 19.52 41.15
C GLU A 465 8.27 20.35 40.45
N LEU A 466 8.68 21.38 39.69
CA LEU A 466 7.78 22.22 38.89
C LEU A 466 6.96 21.43 37.84
N LEU A 467 7.43 20.26 37.44
CA LEU A 467 6.82 19.44 36.40
C LEU A 467 6.22 18.13 36.92
N THR A 468 6.34 17.85 38.23
CA THR A 468 5.97 16.53 38.80
C THR A 468 4.64 16.58 39.52
N ILE A 469 3.64 15.93 38.93
CA ILE A 469 2.30 15.73 39.51
C ILE A 469 2.35 14.54 40.47
N THR A 470 1.90 14.77 41.71
CA THR A 470 1.85 13.76 42.78
C THR A 470 0.47 13.13 42.89
N LEU A 471 0.36 12.08 43.71
CA LEU A 471 -0.91 11.39 43.94
C LEU A 471 -1.91 12.27 44.71
N GLU A 472 -1.42 13.15 45.57
CA GLU A 472 -2.23 14.12 46.31
C GLU A 472 -2.87 15.16 45.37
N ASP A 473 -2.12 15.62 44.37
CA ASP A 473 -2.64 16.56 43.36
C ASP A 473 -3.79 15.95 42.55
N LEU A 474 -3.65 14.65 42.19
CA LEU A 474 -4.68 13.87 41.50
C LEU A 474 -5.92 13.63 42.38
N GLU A 475 -5.70 13.33 43.67
CA GLU A 475 -6.78 13.12 44.65
C GLU A 475 -7.60 14.39 44.85
N ALA A 476 -6.93 15.51 45.09
CA ALA A 476 -7.58 16.81 45.22
C ALA A 476 -8.32 17.20 43.93
N GLY A 477 -7.75 16.88 42.77
CA GLY A 477 -8.37 17.15 41.46
C GLY A 477 -9.67 16.36 41.26
N LEU A 478 -9.68 15.08 41.62
CA LEU A 478 -10.90 14.26 41.55
C LEU A 478 -12.00 14.74 42.50
N ARG A 479 -11.65 15.19 43.70
CA ARG A 479 -12.63 15.73 44.67
C ARG A 479 -13.28 17.01 44.16
N LEU A 480 -12.51 17.90 43.54
CA LEU A 480 -13.02 19.17 43.00
C LEU A 480 -13.95 18.97 41.81
N LEU A 481 -13.75 17.92 41.00
CA LEU A 481 -14.59 17.64 39.83
C LEU A 481 -16.01 17.16 40.20
N PHE A 482 -16.21 16.65 41.41
CA PHE A 482 -17.46 16.00 41.83
C PHE A 482 -18.08 16.58 43.13
N GLN A 483 -17.54 17.68 43.64
CA GLN A 483 -18.21 18.57 44.60
C GLN A 483 -19.20 19.48 43.87
#